data_AF-A0A0N8GNG5-F1
#
_entry.id   AF-A0A0N8GNG5-F1
#
_cell.length_a   1.000
_cell.length_b   1.000
_cell.length_c   1.000
_cell.angle_alpha   90.00
_cell.angle_beta   90.00
_cell.angle_gamma   90.00
#
_symmetry.space_group_name_H-M   'P 1'
#
loop_
_entity.id
_entity.type
_entity.pdbx_description
1 polymer ?
#
loop_
_entity_poly.entity_id
_entity_poly.type
_entity_poly.pdbx_seq_one_letter_code
_entity_poly.pdbx_strand_id
1 'polypeptide(L)'
;MPSLSVVLLIPLAISPLILNLHIMAWSEALFLLTGFTGLFLIAKGLSKESKSLVFIGGVSLGLACLTRYSGVALIVSVTGAIFLHHKGKFFDRFITAVYAATPGVVLLSVWVMWTIIIGGNLANRSFGFHPIGINQLQQGLDTIASWYLIPLGLPGIAKSGILVLIAIPLLVVLEKRYKNFSEETKWNFLILIMFSIIYLIFLLISISFIDANTPLDDRILSPFFVASGLLVTAGVGHFFNVLRTSPVFKILSISLIVLSFSMISFTQRISVFQNYHKLGIGFSHQNWRESELINQLKQIPSDLTIYTNSPEGIYLLTGKISAPFPRKIDLTRQIPNPNFQEYMTQMSNEITKGDAIIAYFSSIRSKAFPDLTDINLLLPTSIRRVEYSDGLLIGSAD
;
A
#
# COMPACT_ATOMS: atom_id res chain seq x y z
N MET A 1 26.78 16.24 14.75
CA MET A 1 25.50 16.41 15.47
C MET A 1 24.37 15.59 14.82
N PRO A 2 24.40 14.24 14.91
CA PRO A 2 23.33 13.37 14.41
C PRO A 2 22.06 13.38 15.29
N SER A 3 22.13 13.92 16.52
CA SER A 3 21.13 13.69 17.57
C SER A 3 19.76 14.34 17.36
N LEU A 4 19.66 15.54 16.78
CA LEU A 4 18.36 16.21 16.63
C LEU A 4 17.53 15.71 15.44
N SER A 5 18.17 15.31 14.33
CA SER A 5 17.47 14.75 13.17
C SER A 5 16.78 13.44 13.49
N VAL A 6 17.33 12.66 14.44
CA VAL A 6 16.72 11.41 14.92
C VAL A 6 15.42 11.68 15.68
N VAL A 7 15.34 12.78 16.46
CA VAL A 7 14.11 13.15 17.19
C VAL A 7 12.98 13.50 16.21
N LEU A 8 13.31 14.10 15.06
CA LEU A 8 12.34 14.39 13.99
C LEU A 8 11.76 13.12 13.34
N LEU A 9 12.37 11.94 13.55
CA LEU A 9 11.81 10.66 13.08
C LEU A 9 10.73 10.11 14.01
N ILE A 10 10.64 10.58 15.26
CA ILE A 10 9.62 10.10 16.21
C ILE A 10 8.20 10.33 15.66
N PRO A 11 7.82 11.55 15.23
CA PRO A 11 6.52 11.79 14.59
C PRO A 11 6.22 10.90 13.39
N LEU A 12 7.24 10.57 12.59
CA LEU A 12 7.11 9.69 11.43
C LEU A 12 6.82 8.26 11.87
N ALA A 13 7.57 7.75 12.85
CA ALA A 13 7.47 6.38 13.36
C ALA A 13 6.15 6.12 14.11
N ILE A 14 5.67 7.09 14.88
CA ILE A 14 4.37 7.00 15.59
C ILE A 14 3.21 7.52 14.75
N SER A 15 3.46 7.88 13.49
CA SER A 15 2.41 8.41 12.62
C SER A 15 1.30 7.38 12.49
N PRO A 16 0.05 7.84 12.41
CA PRO A 16 -1.07 6.95 12.20
C PRO A 16 -0.97 5.98 11.03
N LEU A 17 -0.37 6.43 9.93
CA LEU A 17 -0.16 5.62 8.75
C LEU A 17 0.73 4.43 9.11
N ILE A 18 1.88 4.69 9.74
CA ILE A 18 2.82 3.62 10.14
C ILE A 18 2.17 2.67 11.14
N LEU A 19 1.45 3.18 12.15
CA LEU A 19 0.76 2.33 13.11
C LEU A 19 -0.29 1.44 12.44
N ASN A 20 -1.10 1.99 11.53
CA ASN A 20 -2.10 1.22 10.79
C ASN A 20 -1.47 0.09 9.95
N LEU A 21 -0.34 0.34 9.31
CA LEU A 21 0.36 -0.69 8.52
C LEU A 21 0.87 -1.86 9.37
N HIS A 22 1.18 -1.62 10.64
CA HIS A 22 1.70 -2.65 11.57
C HIS A 22 0.60 -3.36 12.35
N ILE A 23 -0.61 -2.78 12.44
CA ILE A 23 -1.79 -3.43 13.02
C ILE A 23 -2.38 -4.46 12.04
N MET A 24 -2.24 -4.21 10.73
CA MET A 24 -2.74 -5.10 9.69
C MET A 24 -1.69 -6.13 9.26
N ALA A 25 -2.13 -7.36 8.96
CA ALA A 25 -1.29 -8.38 8.34
C ALA A 25 -1.13 -8.12 6.82
N TRP A 26 -0.64 -6.93 6.45
CA TRP A 26 -0.38 -6.56 5.07
C TRP A 26 1.12 -6.62 4.71
N SER A 27 1.44 -6.64 3.42
CA SER A 27 2.82 -6.76 2.95
C SER A 27 3.64 -5.47 3.07
N GLU A 28 3.00 -4.32 3.31
CA GLU A 28 3.65 -3.00 3.39
C GLU A 28 4.70 -2.94 4.49
N ALA A 29 4.43 -3.46 5.70
CA ALA A 29 5.39 -3.38 6.80
C ALA A 29 6.73 -4.08 6.45
N LEU A 30 6.64 -5.30 5.91
CA LEU A 30 7.83 -6.05 5.49
C LEU A 30 8.49 -5.44 4.24
N PHE A 31 7.71 -4.91 3.31
CA PHE A 31 8.21 -4.19 2.15
C PHE A 31 9.01 -2.95 2.53
N LEU A 32 8.50 -2.14 3.46
CA LEU A 32 9.18 -0.94 3.96
C LEU A 32 10.48 -1.32 4.67
N LEU A 33 10.44 -2.34 5.55
CA LEU A 33 11.64 -2.80 6.25
C LEU A 33 12.74 -3.25 5.28
N THR A 34 12.43 -4.17 4.38
CA THR A 34 13.41 -4.74 3.44
C THR A 34 13.85 -3.73 2.38
N GLY A 35 12.92 -2.94 1.84
CA GLY A 35 13.20 -1.92 0.84
C GLY A 35 14.09 -0.81 1.35
N PHE A 36 13.72 -0.15 2.46
CA PHE A 36 14.51 0.97 3.00
C PHE A 36 15.83 0.51 3.62
N THR A 37 15.89 -0.71 4.17
CA THR A 37 17.18 -1.32 4.56
C THR A 37 18.07 -1.50 3.33
N GLY A 38 17.53 -1.99 2.22
CA GLY A 38 18.26 -2.11 0.96
C GLY A 38 18.79 -0.77 0.45
N LEU A 39 17.95 0.27 0.41
CA LEU A 39 18.37 1.62 0.01
C LEU A 39 19.51 2.15 0.91
N PHE A 40 19.38 1.99 2.22
CA PHE A 40 20.38 2.44 3.19
C PHE A 40 21.72 1.70 3.04
N LEU A 41 21.68 0.36 2.94
CA LEU A 41 22.89 -0.46 2.79
C LEU A 41 23.62 -0.16 1.47
N ILE A 42 22.88 0.05 0.39
CA ILE A 42 23.47 0.44 -0.90
C ILE A 42 24.08 1.84 -0.82
N ALA A 43 23.39 2.83 -0.25
CA ALA A 43 23.93 4.17 -0.07
C ALA A 43 25.24 4.16 0.75
N LYS A 44 25.25 3.41 1.86
CA LYS A 44 26.42 3.23 2.72
C LYS A 44 27.54 2.42 2.05
N GLY A 45 27.17 1.42 1.25
CA GLY A 45 28.11 0.61 0.48
C GLY A 45 28.79 1.43 -0.61
N LEU A 46 28.04 2.25 -1.34
CA LEU A 46 28.57 3.13 -2.37
C LEU A 46 29.43 4.26 -1.80
N SER A 47 29.11 4.78 -0.61
CA SER A 47 29.91 5.82 0.04
C SER A 47 31.23 5.30 0.61
N LYS A 48 31.26 4.05 1.06
CA LYS A 48 32.45 3.38 1.64
C LYS A 48 33.15 2.43 0.68
N GLU A 49 32.73 2.40 -0.60
CA GLU A 49 33.22 1.48 -1.62
C GLU A 49 33.15 -0.02 -1.20
N SER A 50 32.19 -0.36 -0.35
CA SER A 50 32.00 -1.71 0.18
C SER A 50 31.05 -2.52 -0.72
N LYS A 51 31.64 -3.40 -1.54
CA LYS A 51 30.89 -4.34 -2.40
C LYS A 51 29.96 -5.28 -1.62
N SER A 52 30.33 -5.65 -0.38
CA SER A 52 29.49 -6.51 0.46
C SER A 52 28.19 -5.80 0.86
N LEU A 53 28.26 -4.54 1.31
CA LEU A 53 27.08 -3.76 1.67
C LEU A 53 26.15 -3.52 0.48
N VAL A 54 26.71 -3.23 -0.70
CA VAL A 54 25.92 -3.08 -1.94
C VAL A 54 25.21 -4.39 -2.30
N PHE A 55 25.89 -5.52 -2.19
CA PHE A 55 25.30 -6.83 -2.48
C PHE A 55 24.18 -7.20 -1.50
N ILE A 56 24.43 -7.08 -0.19
CA ILE A 56 23.42 -7.34 0.85
C ILE A 56 22.22 -6.41 0.66
N GLY A 57 22.47 -5.13 0.34
CA GLY A 57 21.41 -4.19 0.03
C GLY A 57 20.60 -4.59 -1.20
N GLY A 58 21.26 -5.06 -2.27
CA GLY A 58 20.60 -5.61 -3.45
C GLY A 58 19.72 -6.84 -3.14
N VAL A 59 20.19 -7.73 -2.26
CA VAL A 59 19.39 -8.87 -1.77
C VAL A 59 18.15 -8.36 -1.01
N SER A 60 18.32 -7.36 -0.13
CA SER A 60 17.19 -6.74 0.57
C SER A 60 16.17 -6.12 -0.39
N LEU A 61 16.62 -5.50 -1.50
CA LEU A 61 15.70 -5.02 -2.55
C LEU A 61 14.97 -6.17 -3.27
N GLY A 62 15.63 -7.32 -3.45
CA GLY A 62 14.99 -8.52 -3.97
C GLY A 62 13.90 -9.05 -3.04
N LEU A 63 14.16 -9.10 -1.73
CA LEU A 63 13.14 -9.43 -0.73
C LEU A 63 11.97 -8.45 -0.79
N ALA A 64 12.23 -7.15 -0.97
CA ALA A 64 11.18 -6.17 -1.18
C ALA A 64 10.35 -6.49 -2.44
N CYS A 65 10.99 -6.86 -3.55
CA CYS A 65 10.27 -7.27 -4.78
C CYS A 65 9.42 -8.54 -4.59
N LEU A 66 9.89 -9.49 -3.78
CA LEU A 66 9.14 -10.71 -3.44
C LEU A 66 7.92 -10.42 -2.55
N THR A 67 7.99 -9.38 -1.71
CA THR A 67 6.82 -8.95 -0.91
C THR A 67 5.82 -8.15 -1.73
N ARG A 68 6.28 -7.32 -2.67
CA ARG A 68 5.45 -6.50 -3.56
C ARG A 68 6.14 -6.28 -4.90
N TYR A 69 5.40 -6.45 -6.00
CA TYR A 69 5.87 -6.13 -7.36
C TYR A 69 6.33 -4.67 -7.51
N SER A 70 5.80 -3.74 -6.71
CA SER A 70 6.24 -2.35 -6.67
C SER A 70 7.69 -2.16 -6.19
N GLY A 71 8.34 -3.21 -5.68
CA GLY A 71 9.76 -3.21 -5.33
C GLY A 71 10.69 -2.96 -6.52
N VAL A 72 10.22 -3.21 -7.75
CA VAL A 72 10.97 -2.88 -8.98
C VAL A 72 11.34 -1.40 -9.00
N ALA A 73 10.47 -0.52 -8.49
CA ALA A 73 10.77 0.91 -8.39
C ALA A 73 12.04 1.17 -7.58
N LEU A 74 12.28 0.45 -6.47
CA LEU A 74 13.50 0.60 -5.65
C LEU A 74 14.77 0.28 -6.45
N ILE A 75 14.75 -0.81 -7.22
CA ILE A 75 15.89 -1.23 -8.05
C ILE A 75 16.18 -0.19 -9.13
N VAL A 76 15.14 0.30 -9.81
CA VAL A 76 15.27 1.33 -10.85
C VAL A 76 15.81 2.63 -10.25
N SER A 77 15.38 3.00 -9.04
CA SER A 77 15.86 4.20 -8.34
C SER A 77 17.32 4.15 -7.96
N VAL A 78 17.78 3.03 -7.42
CA VAL A 78 19.20 2.81 -7.13
C VAL A 78 20.03 2.83 -8.41
N THR A 79 19.55 2.16 -9.46
CA THR A 79 20.21 2.13 -10.77
C THR A 79 20.36 3.54 -11.34
N GLY A 80 19.27 4.32 -11.37
CA GLY A 80 19.28 5.71 -11.83
C GLY A 80 20.20 6.59 -10.98
N ALA A 81 20.17 6.45 -9.65
CA ALA A 81 21.07 7.18 -8.77
C ALA A 81 22.55 6.87 -9.05
N ILE A 82 22.89 5.59 -9.31
CA ILE A 82 24.25 5.18 -9.68
C ILE A 82 24.69 5.85 -10.99
N PHE A 83 23.84 5.87 -12.02
CA PHE A 83 24.17 6.54 -13.27
C PHE A 83 24.37 8.06 -13.12
N LEU A 84 23.67 8.70 -12.19
CA LEU A 84 23.75 10.14 -11.97
C LEU A 84 24.96 10.56 -11.12
N HIS A 85 25.31 9.82 -10.07
CA HIS A 85 26.29 10.27 -9.06
C HIS A 85 27.57 9.45 -8.98
N HIS A 86 27.58 8.21 -9.49
CA HIS A 86 28.78 7.39 -9.43
C HIS A 86 29.89 7.97 -10.33
N LYS A 87 31.08 8.13 -9.77
CA LYS A 87 32.26 8.64 -10.50
C LYS A 87 32.80 7.55 -11.42
N GLY A 88 33.37 7.94 -12.56
CA GLY A 88 33.91 7.01 -13.55
C GLY A 88 33.24 7.09 -14.91
N LYS A 89 33.70 6.25 -15.84
CA LYS A 89 33.17 6.14 -17.19
C LYS A 89 31.80 5.48 -17.17
N PHE A 90 31.06 5.59 -18.27
CA PHE A 90 29.76 4.95 -18.41
C PHE A 90 29.78 3.46 -18.05
N PHE A 91 30.82 2.73 -18.48
CA PHE A 91 30.95 1.31 -18.21
C PHE A 91 31.12 1.00 -16.71
N ASP A 92 31.87 1.82 -15.95
CA ASP A 92 32.02 1.64 -14.50
C ASP A 92 30.67 1.81 -13.79
N ARG A 93 29.89 2.82 -14.20
CA ARG A 93 28.54 3.06 -13.68
C ARG A 93 27.61 1.89 -14.00
N PHE A 94 27.70 1.36 -15.23
CA PHE A 94 26.92 0.20 -15.66
C PHE A 94 27.24 -1.04 -14.83
N ILE A 95 28.53 -1.37 -14.62
CA ILE A 95 28.93 -2.52 -13.81
C ILE A 95 28.46 -2.37 -12.36
N THR A 96 28.62 -1.19 -11.76
CA THR A 96 28.14 -0.92 -10.39
C THR A 96 26.62 -1.03 -10.29
N ALA A 97 25.89 -0.53 -11.29
CA ALA A 97 24.44 -0.62 -11.36
C ALA A 97 23.97 -2.08 -11.49
N VAL A 98 24.58 -2.85 -12.40
CA VAL A 98 24.31 -4.27 -12.55
C VAL A 98 24.58 -4.99 -11.24
N TYR A 99 25.73 -4.78 -10.62
CA TYR A 99 26.07 -5.42 -9.35
C TYR A 99 25.06 -5.12 -8.23
N ALA A 100 24.57 -3.89 -8.13
CA ALA A 100 23.55 -3.50 -7.15
C ALA A 100 22.16 -4.09 -7.47
N ALA A 101 21.80 -4.19 -8.76
CA ALA A 101 20.48 -4.63 -9.20
C ALA A 101 20.35 -6.16 -9.31
N THR A 102 21.42 -6.87 -9.69
CA THR A 102 21.41 -8.30 -10.01
C THR A 102 20.77 -9.16 -8.91
N PRO A 103 21.10 -9.02 -7.61
CA PRO A 103 20.48 -9.88 -6.60
C PRO A 103 18.96 -9.70 -6.54
N GLY A 104 18.48 -8.46 -6.69
CA GLY A 104 17.06 -8.16 -6.70
C GLY A 104 16.35 -8.69 -7.95
N VAL A 105 16.96 -8.48 -9.12
CA VAL A 105 16.43 -8.96 -10.41
C VAL A 105 16.38 -10.49 -10.45
N VAL A 106 17.40 -11.18 -9.94
CA VAL A 106 17.43 -12.65 -9.90
C VAL A 106 16.31 -13.18 -9.02
N LEU A 107 16.15 -12.66 -7.80
CA LEU A 107 15.07 -13.11 -6.90
C LEU A 107 13.68 -12.90 -7.50
N LEU A 108 13.43 -11.73 -8.09
CA LEU A 108 12.17 -11.45 -8.77
C LEU A 108 11.96 -12.38 -9.99
N SER A 109 13.01 -12.62 -10.78
CA SER A 109 12.93 -13.46 -11.98
C SER A 109 12.62 -14.91 -11.62
N VAL A 110 13.22 -15.45 -10.55
CA VAL A 110 12.93 -16.80 -10.07
C VAL A 110 11.46 -16.93 -9.66
N TRP A 111 10.92 -15.94 -8.94
CA TRP A 111 9.50 -15.92 -8.57
C TRP A 111 8.57 -15.84 -9.78
N VAL A 112 8.90 -14.98 -10.74
CA VAL A 112 8.15 -14.84 -11.99
C VAL A 112 8.15 -16.15 -12.79
N MET A 113 9.31 -16.78 -12.95
CA MET A 113 9.42 -18.07 -13.65
C MET A 113 8.58 -19.13 -12.95
N TRP A 114 8.68 -19.25 -11.63
CA TRP A 114 7.87 -20.17 -10.84
C TRP A 114 6.36 -19.94 -11.03
N THR A 115 5.94 -18.68 -11.01
CA THR A 115 4.53 -18.29 -11.21
C THR A 115 4.03 -18.66 -12.61
N ILE A 116 4.85 -18.47 -13.66
CA ILE A 116 4.47 -18.82 -15.03
C ILE A 116 4.39 -20.35 -15.19
N ILE A 117 5.37 -21.09 -14.67
CA ILE A 117 5.45 -22.55 -14.80
C ILE A 117 4.26 -23.23 -14.11
N ILE A 118 3.85 -22.76 -12.93
CA ILE A 118 2.78 -23.39 -12.15
C ILE A 118 1.41 -22.78 -12.46
N GLY A 119 1.33 -21.45 -12.53
CA GLY A 119 0.06 -20.71 -12.63
C GLY A 119 -0.37 -20.38 -14.05
N GLY A 120 0.48 -20.59 -15.07
CA GLY A 120 0.18 -20.34 -16.48
C GLY A 120 0.03 -18.85 -16.87
N ASN A 121 0.06 -17.92 -15.92
CA ASN A 121 -0.06 -16.49 -16.19
C ASN A 121 0.69 -15.63 -15.15
N LEU A 122 1.26 -14.52 -15.60
CA LEU A 122 1.84 -13.46 -14.79
C LEU A 122 0.71 -12.66 -14.11
N ALA A 123 0.28 -13.10 -12.92
CA ALA A 123 -0.56 -12.35 -11.99
C ALA A 123 -2.04 -12.13 -12.36
N ASN A 124 -2.60 -12.87 -13.31
CA ASN A 124 -4.04 -12.86 -13.63
C ASN A 124 -4.63 -11.47 -13.96
N ARG A 125 -3.77 -10.55 -14.41
CA ARG A 125 -4.11 -9.19 -14.86
C ARG A 125 -3.78 -9.10 -16.34
N SER A 126 -4.63 -8.46 -17.14
CA SER A 126 -4.23 -8.11 -18.50
C SER A 126 -3.78 -6.67 -18.57
N PHE A 127 -2.91 -6.43 -19.54
CA PHE A 127 -2.61 -5.10 -19.99
C PHE A 127 -3.87 -4.44 -20.57
N GLY A 128 -4.09 -3.16 -20.24
CA GLY A 128 -5.17 -2.35 -20.79
C GLY A 128 -4.97 -0.89 -20.40
N PHE A 129 -5.36 0.05 -21.27
CA PHE A 129 -5.14 1.47 -21.01
C PHE A 129 -6.36 2.13 -20.35
N HIS A 130 -6.16 2.65 -19.14
CA HIS A 130 -7.16 3.33 -18.32
C HIS A 130 -6.57 4.65 -17.81
N PRO A 131 -6.86 5.80 -18.45
CA PRO A 131 -6.24 7.07 -18.05
C PRO A 131 -6.63 7.43 -16.61
N ILE A 132 -5.66 7.96 -15.86
CA ILE A 132 -5.91 8.40 -14.48
C ILE A 132 -6.83 9.62 -14.50
N GLY A 133 -7.95 9.48 -13.80
CA GLY A 133 -8.93 10.55 -13.66
C GLY A 133 -8.53 11.61 -12.63
N ILE A 134 -9.07 12.82 -12.78
CA ILE A 134 -8.86 13.93 -11.84
C ILE A 134 -9.25 13.57 -10.40
N ASN A 135 -10.29 12.75 -10.23
CA ASN A 135 -10.76 12.29 -8.92
C ASN A 135 -9.72 11.41 -8.20
N GLN A 136 -9.00 10.56 -8.93
CA GLN A 136 -7.92 9.74 -8.36
C GLN A 136 -6.72 10.62 -7.98
N LEU A 137 -6.34 11.59 -8.83
CA LEU A 137 -5.29 12.54 -8.47
C LEU A 137 -5.66 13.38 -7.25
N GLN A 138 -6.92 13.82 -7.16
CA GLN A 138 -7.44 14.53 -6.00
C GLN A 138 -7.40 13.65 -4.75
N GLN A 139 -7.76 12.36 -4.85
CA GLN A 139 -7.61 11.41 -3.75
C GLN A 139 -6.15 11.31 -3.28
N GLY A 140 -5.20 11.17 -4.21
CA GLY A 140 -3.77 11.12 -3.87
C GLY A 140 -3.28 12.41 -3.20
N LEU A 141 -3.73 13.58 -3.70
CA LEU A 141 -3.42 14.86 -3.09
C LEU A 141 -4.01 14.98 -1.68
N ASP A 142 -5.24 14.52 -1.47
CA ASP A 142 -5.91 14.51 -0.17
C ASP A 142 -5.20 13.60 0.83
N THR A 143 -4.77 12.42 0.38
CA THR A 143 -3.95 11.49 1.16
C THR A 143 -2.66 12.17 1.60
N ILE A 144 -1.88 12.73 0.66
CA ILE A 144 -0.60 13.40 0.98
C ILE A 144 -0.82 14.60 1.91
N ALA A 145 -1.86 15.40 1.66
CA ALA A 145 -2.20 16.56 2.47
C ALA A 145 -2.54 16.16 3.92
N SER A 146 -3.24 15.04 4.10
CA SER A 146 -3.63 14.54 5.43
C SER A 146 -2.43 14.21 6.31
N TRP A 147 -1.31 13.77 5.72
CA TRP A 147 -0.09 13.42 6.45
C TRP A 147 0.56 14.61 7.15
N TYR A 148 0.37 15.80 6.57
CA TYR A 148 0.88 17.06 7.09
C TYR A 148 -0.20 17.87 7.82
N LEU A 149 -1.29 17.21 8.22
CA LEU A 149 -2.42 17.81 8.95
C LEU A 149 -3.09 18.97 8.19
N ILE A 150 -2.99 18.97 6.85
CA ILE A 150 -3.62 19.99 6.00
C ILE A 150 -5.13 19.67 5.90
N PRO A 151 -6.05 20.62 6.17
CA PRO A 151 -7.48 20.36 6.14
C PRO A 151 -7.98 19.87 4.77
N LEU A 152 -8.74 18.78 4.78
CA LEU A 152 -9.28 18.17 3.56
C LEU A 152 -10.31 19.04 2.82
N GLY A 153 -10.94 20.00 3.51
CA GLY A 153 -11.86 20.96 2.90
C GLY A 153 -11.19 22.04 2.04
N LEU A 154 -9.85 22.16 2.07
CA LEU A 154 -9.14 23.16 1.26
C LEU A 154 -9.17 22.80 -0.25
N PRO A 155 -9.25 23.80 -1.14
CA PRO A 155 -9.10 23.58 -2.58
C PRO A 155 -7.74 22.93 -2.91
N GLY A 156 -7.69 22.11 -3.96
CA GLY A 156 -6.48 21.40 -4.38
C GLY A 156 -5.27 22.32 -4.62
N ILE A 157 -5.49 23.53 -5.14
CA ILE A 157 -4.40 24.50 -5.36
C ILE A 157 -3.79 25.02 -4.04
N ALA A 158 -4.61 25.22 -3.01
CA ALA A 158 -4.14 25.63 -1.69
C ALA A 158 -3.35 24.49 -1.01
N LYS A 159 -3.85 23.25 -1.10
CA LYS A 159 -3.12 22.06 -0.61
C LYS A 159 -1.76 21.94 -1.30
N SER A 160 -1.73 22.06 -2.62
CA SER A 160 -0.50 21.99 -3.42
C SER A 160 0.48 23.10 -3.03
N GLY A 161 0.01 24.33 -2.86
CA GLY A 161 0.83 25.45 -2.38
C GLY A 161 1.47 25.18 -1.02
N ILE A 162 0.70 24.66 -0.06
CA ILE A 162 1.23 24.32 1.27
C ILE A 162 2.26 23.18 1.19
N LEU A 163 2.01 22.14 0.39
CA LEU A 163 2.98 21.05 0.18
C LEU A 163 4.29 21.56 -0.43
N VAL A 164 4.21 22.51 -1.38
CA VAL A 164 5.41 23.17 -1.92
C VAL A 164 6.14 23.95 -0.83
N LEU A 165 5.44 24.69 0.03
CA LEU A 165 6.06 25.39 1.17
C LEU A 165 6.77 24.42 2.12
N ILE A 166 6.21 23.24 2.37
CA ILE A 166 6.83 22.19 3.20
C ILE A 166 8.11 21.66 2.55
N ALA A 167 8.20 21.65 1.21
CA ALA A 167 9.39 21.23 0.48
C ALA A 167 10.50 22.30 0.41
N ILE A 168 10.20 23.58 0.65
CA ILE A 168 11.19 24.68 0.54
C ILE A 168 12.44 24.47 1.41
N PRO A 169 12.35 24.10 2.71
CA PRO A 169 13.53 23.88 3.54
C PRO A 169 14.49 22.84 2.94
N LEU A 170 13.94 21.78 2.35
CA LEU A 170 14.71 20.75 1.66
C LEU A 170 15.42 21.33 0.43
N LEU A 171 14.71 22.10 -0.41
CA LEU A 171 15.28 22.73 -1.60
C LEU A 171 16.41 23.70 -1.24
N VAL A 172 16.22 24.56 -0.23
CA VAL A 172 17.23 25.50 0.25
C VAL A 172 18.46 24.76 0.79
N VAL A 173 18.27 23.64 1.46
CA VAL A 173 19.37 22.80 1.96
C VAL A 173 20.15 22.17 0.81
N LEU A 174 19.46 21.62 -0.19
CA LEU A 174 20.10 21.06 -1.37
C LEU A 174 20.89 22.14 -2.13
N GLU A 175 20.34 23.35 -2.27
CA GLU A 175 21.05 24.45 -2.93
C GLU A 175 22.30 24.91 -2.13
N LYS A 176 22.14 25.17 -0.84
CA LYS A 176 23.18 25.85 -0.03
C LYS A 176 24.20 24.90 0.61
N ARG A 177 23.88 23.62 0.79
CA ARG A 177 24.69 22.70 1.61
C ARG A 177 25.09 21.42 0.90
N TYR A 178 24.52 21.09 -0.26
CA TYR A 178 24.81 19.83 -0.95
C TYR A 178 26.30 19.60 -1.23
N LYS A 179 27.05 20.66 -1.59
CA LYS A 179 28.51 20.57 -1.78
C LYS A 179 29.28 20.15 -0.52
N ASN A 180 28.75 20.50 0.65
CA ASN A 180 29.34 20.24 1.96
C ASN A 180 28.85 18.93 2.59
N PHE A 181 27.97 18.19 1.91
CA PHE A 181 27.50 16.89 2.39
C PHE A 181 28.60 15.84 2.26
N SER A 182 28.64 14.90 3.22
CA SER A 182 29.42 13.68 3.06
C SER A 182 28.88 12.88 1.88
N GLU A 183 29.71 12.02 1.29
CA GLU A 183 29.26 11.17 0.18
C GLU A 183 28.09 10.26 0.58
N GLU A 184 28.07 9.77 1.81
CA GLU A 184 26.94 8.99 2.35
C GLU A 184 25.64 9.81 2.36
N THR A 185 25.70 11.06 2.83
CA THR A 185 24.53 11.94 2.82
C THR A 185 24.05 12.24 1.40
N LYS A 186 24.96 12.48 0.45
CA LYS A 186 24.60 12.70 -0.97
C LYS A 186 23.89 11.48 -1.57
N TRP A 187 24.42 10.27 -1.34
CA TRP A 187 23.80 9.03 -1.78
C TRP A 187 22.40 8.84 -1.18
N ASN A 188 22.24 9.04 0.13
CA ASN A 188 20.95 8.92 0.80
C ASN A 188 19.90 9.89 0.21
N PHE A 189 20.24 11.18 0.05
CA PHE A 189 19.33 12.15 -0.55
C PHE A 189 18.97 11.78 -1.99
N LEU A 190 19.97 11.45 -2.81
CA LEU A 190 19.74 11.15 -4.22
C LEU A 190 18.87 9.91 -4.40
N ILE A 191 19.17 8.81 -3.69
CA ILE A 191 18.41 7.57 -3.78
C ILE A 191 16.97 7.79 -3.31
N LEU A 192 16.74 8.51 -2.21
CA LEU A 192 15.39 8.80 -1.71
C LEU A 192 14.60 9.72 -2.66
N ILE A 193 15.23 10.72 -3.28
CA ILE A 193 14.59 11.59 -4.28
C ILE A 193 14.25 10.77 -5.54
N MET A 194 15.21 9.99 -6.05
CA MET A 194 14.99 9.10 -7.19
C MET A 194 13.88 8.09 -6.92
N PHE A 195 13.83 7.52 -5.71
CA PHE A 195 12.77 6.61 -5.29
C PHE A 195 11.41 7.30 -5.20
N SER A 196 11.35 8.49 -4.61
CA SER A 196 10.10 9.24 -4.51
C SER A 196 9.50 9.51 -5.89
N ILE A 197 10.32 9.92 -6.86
CA ILE A 197 9.88 10.22 -8.23
C ILE A 197 9.50 8.95 -8.98
N ILE A 198 10.40 7.95 -9.01
CA ILE A 198 10.19 6.71 -9.76
C ILE A 198 9.00 5.91 -9.20
N TYR A 199 8.81 5.88 -7.89
CA TYR A 199 7.69 5.19 -7.28
C TYR A 199 6.35 5.81 -7.69
N LEU A 200 6.24 7.14 -7.70
CA LEU A 200 5.04 7.82 -8.17
C LEU A 200 4.81 7.56 -9.66
N ILE A 201 5.85 7.66 -10.51
CA ILE A 201 5.73 7.33 -11.95
C ILE A 201 5.30 5.87 -12.13
N PHE A 202 5.88 4.94 -11.37
CA PHE A 202 5.52 3.53 -11.38
C PHE A 202 4.05 3.32 -11.01
N LEU A 203 3.54 4.01 -9.99
CA LEU A 203 2.12 3.95 -9.62
C LEU A 203 1.24 4.47 -10.75
N LEU A 204 1.59 5.60 -11.37
CA LEU A 204 0.82 6.14 -12.48
C LEU A 204 0.76 5.16 -13.66
N ILE A 205 1.91 4.55 -14.01
CA ILE A 205 1.98 3.52 -15.05
C ILE A 205 1.15 2.29 -14.64
N SER A 206 1.29 1.81 -13.41
CA SER A 206 0.57 0.63 -12.93
C SER A 206 -0.95 0.85 -12.94
N ILE A 207 -1.43 2.01 -12.49
CA ILE A 207 -2.86 2.35 -12.53
C ILE A 207 -3.32 2.43 -13.98
N SER A 208 -2.54 3.09 -14.84
CA SER A 208 -2.94 3.31 -16.22
C SER A 208 -2.90 2.07 -17.11
N PHE A 209 -2.03 1.11 -16.83
CA PHE A 209 -1.81 -0.01 -17.74
C PHE A 209 -2.18 -1.38 -17.17
N ILE A 210 -2.30 -1.51 -15.85
CA ILE A 210 -2.40 -2.81 -15.16
C ILE A 210 -3.63 -2.94 -14.28
N ASP A 211 -3.96 -1.94 -13.46
CA ASP A 211 -5.08 -2.02 -12.51
C ASP A 211 -5.66 -0.65 -12.15
N ALA A 212 -6.76 -0.31 -12.84
CA ALA A 212 -7.45 0.97 -12.71
C ALA A 212 -8.16 1.16 -11.36
N ASN A 213 -8.31 0.10 -10.55
CA ASN A 213 -8.95 0.15 -9.23
C ASN A 213 -7.94 0.30 -8.09
N THR A 214 -6.66 0.52 -8.37
CA THR A 214 -5.66 0.79 -7.34
C THR A 214 -5.89 2.19 -6.74
N PRO A 215 -6.26 2.30 -5.45
CA PRO A 215 -6.50 3.60 -4.82
C PRO A 215 -5.18 4.31 -4.51
N LEU A 216 -5.21 5.65 -4.48
CA LEU A 216 -4.10 6.47 -4.01
C LEU A 216 -4.28 6.81 -2.52
N ASP A 217 -4.36 5.77 -1.69
CA ASP A 217 -4.58 5.84 -0.24
C ASP A 217 -3.29 5.70 0.59
N ASP A 218 -3.42 5.80 1.91
CA ASP A 218 -2.31 5.67 2.87
C ASP A 218 -1.51 4.37 2.67
N ARG A 219 -2.18 3.29 2.26
CA ARG A 219 -1.56 1.97 2.09
C ARG A 219 -0.67 1.95 0.86
N ILE A 220 -1.20 2.34 -0.31
CA ILE A 220 -0.46 2.32 -1.58
C ILE A 220 0.62 3.40 -1.61
N LEU A 221 0.37 4.57 -1.03
CA LEU A 221 1.34 5.67 -0.98
C LEU A 221 2.34 5.56 0.18
N SER A 222 2.23 4.55 1.05
CA SER A 222 3.12 4.39 2.21
C SER A 222 4.62 4.39 1.89
N PRO A 223 5.13 3.83 0.78
CA PRO A 223 6.56 3.92 0.47
C PRO A 223 6.99 5.35 0.14
N PHE A 224 6.14 6.11 -0.56
CA PHE A 224 6.37 7.53 -0.81
C PHE A 224 6.29 8.35 0.49
N PHE A 225 5.36 8.03 1.40
CA PHE A 225 5.29 8.66 2.73
C PHE A 225 6.60 8.50 3.50
N VAL A 226 7.15 7.28 3.58
CA VAL A 226 8.42 7.05 4.29
C VAL A 226 9.57 7.78 3.62
N ALA A 227 9.68 7.71 2.28
CA ALA A 227 10.76 8.35 1.55
C ALA A 227 10.73 9.88 1.67
N SER A 228 9.57 10.49 1.44
CA SER A 228 9.38 11.94 1.57
C SER A 228 9.50 12.41 3.02
N GLY A 229 9.02 11.63 4.00
CA GLY A 229 9.22 11.88 5.43
C GLY A 229 10.69 11.89 5.83
N LEU A 230 11.49 10.92 5.36
CA LEU A 230 12.94 10.91 5.58
C LEU A 230 13.63 12.12 4.94
N LEU A 231 13.22 12.52 3.74
CA LEU A 231 13.75 13.71 3.06
C LEU A 231 13.40 15.00 3.81
N VAL A 232 12.15 15.16 4.25
CA VAL A 232 11.69 16.35 4.98
C VAL A 232 12.40 16.44 6.33
N THR A 233 12.47 15.35 7.09
CA THR A 233 13.13 15.35 8.41
C THR A 233 14.63 15.63 8.31
N ALA A 234 15.32 15.04 7.32
CA ALA A 234 16.72 15.34 7.03
C ALA A 234 16.90 16.80 6.57
N GLY A 235 16.03 17.27 5.67
CA GLY A 235 16.01 18.65 5.18
C GLY A 235 15.87 19.66 6.32
N VAL A 236 14.88 19.49 7.19
CA VAL A 236 14.66 20.37 8.36
C VAL A 236 15.88 20.35 9.30
N GLY A 237 16.44 19.16 9.60
CA GLY A 237 17.62 19.04 10.46
C GLY A 237 18.84 19.80 9.90
N HIS A 238 19.07 19.74 8.59
CA HIS A 238 20.13 20.51 7.94
C HIS A 238 19.79 22.00 7.78
N PHE A 239 18.51 22.36 7.62
CA PHE A 239 18.06 23.74 7.45
C PHE A 239 18.35 24.60 8.68
N PHE A 240 18.15 24.06 9.89
CA PHE A 240 18.56 24.75 11.13
C PHE A 240 20.07 25.04 11.19
N ASN A 241 20.90 24.23 10.52
CA ASN A 241 22.33 24.51 10.43
C ASN A 241 22.66 25.61 9.42
N VAL A 242 21.78 25.88 8.46
CA VAL A 242 21.88 27.03 7.53
C VAL A 242 21.55 28.34 8.26
N LEU A 243 20.52 28.35 9.11
CA LEU A 243 20.05 29.55 9.81
C LEU A 243 21.02 30.09 10.89
N ARG A 244 22.13 29.40 11.17
CA ARG A 244 23.15 29.79 12.18
C ARG A 244 22.58 30.17 13.56
N THR A 245 21.47 29.56 13.96
CA THR A 245 20.81 29.81 15.26
C THR A 245 21.55 29.15 16.43
N SER A 246 21.27 29.61 17.65
CA SER A 246 21.82 29.00 18.87
C SER A 246 21.37 27.54 19.03
N PRO A 247 22.20 26.66 19.62
CA PRO A 247 21.84 25.25 19.81
C PRO A 247 20.57 25.08 20.67
N VAL A 248 20.37 25.95 21.67
CA VAL A 248 19.17 25.94 22.53
C VAL A 248 17.91 26.24 21.71
N PHE A 249 17.94 27.26 20.85
CA PHE A 249 16.80 27.60 19.99
C PHE A 249 16.42 26.46 19.04
N LYS A 250 17.42 25.77 18.47
CA LYS A 250 17.21 24.59 17.62
C LYS A 250 16.51 23.47 18.38
N ILE A 251 17.00 23.14 19.58
CA ILE A 251 16.42 22.10 20.43
C ILE A 251 14.97 22.46 20.78
N LEU A 252 14.72 23.68 21.26
CA LEU A 252 13.37 24.11 21.63
C LEU A 252 12.41 24.08 20.43
N SER A 253 12.85 24.56 19.27
CA SER A 253 12.03 24.58 18.05
C SER A 253 11.69 23.16 17.58
N ILE A 254 12.68 22.27 17.53
CA ILE A 254 12.49 20.87 17.10
C ILE A 254 11.62 20.12 18.09
N SER A 255 11.87 20.27 19.40
CA SER A 255 11.03 19.68 20.44
C SER A 255 9.59 20.17 20.35
N LEU A 256 9.36 21.47 20.12
CA LEU A 256 8.03 22.03 19.94
C LEU A 256 7.33 21.44 18.71
N ILE A 257 8.01 21.38 17.56
CA ILE A 257 7.46 20.78 16.33
C ILE A 257 7.07 19.32 16.57
N VAL A 258 7.96 18.53 17.18
CA VAL A 258 7.75 17.11 17.45
C VAL A 258 6.59 16.92 18.43
N LEU A 259 6.55 17.67 19.52
CA LEU A 259 5.49 17.58 20.53
C LEU A 259 4.14 18.02 19.96
N SER A 260 4.07 19.16 19.26
CA SER A 260 2.83 19.65 18.67
C SER A 260 2.28 18.68 17.62
N PHE A 261 3.12 18.19 16.70
CA PHE A 261 2.69 17.23 15.68
C PHE A 261 2.23 15.91 16.31
N SER A 262 2.99 15.39 17.28
CA SER A 262 2.66 14.13 17.97
C SER A 262 1.35 14.26 18.75
N MET A 263 1.14 15.39 19.44
CA MET A 263 -0.07 15.64 20.22
C MET A 263 -1.31 15.70 19.31
N ILE A 264 -1.25 16.45 18.20
CA ILE A 264 -2.37 16.55 17.26
C ILE A 264 -2.65 15.20 16.60
N SER A 265 -1.60 14.48 16.19
CA SER A 265 -1.74 13.15 15.57
C SER A 265 -2.36 12.14 16.54
N PHE A 266 -1.97 12.20 17.81
CA PHE A 266 -2.50 11.33 18.87
C PHE A 266 -3.97 11.64 19.17
N THR A 267 -4.34 12.90 19.36
CA THR A 267 -5.72 13.29 19.70
C THR A 267 -6.71 12.94 18.60
N GLN A 268 -6.32 13.03 17.33
CA GLN A 268 -7.18 12.68 16.21
C GLN A 268 -7.46 11.18 16.11
N ARG A 269 -6.61 10.30 16.67
CA ARG A 269 -6.64 8.86 16.34
C ARG A 269 -6.67 7.90 17.52
N ILE A 270 -6.49 8.40 18.75
CA ILE A 270 -6.55 7.56 19.95
C ILE A 270 -7.88 6.81 20.08
N SER A 271 -9.01 7.45 19.76
CA SER A 271 -10.33 6.81 19.80
C SER A 271 -10.45 5.64 18.82
N VAL A 272 -9.89 5.80 17.62
CA VAL A 272 -9.87 4.75 16.59
C VAL A 272 -9.05 3.55 17.06
N PHE A 273 -7.85 3.78 17.60
CA PHE A 273 -7.02 2.69 18.11
C PHE A 273 -7.60 2.00 19.34
N GLN A 274 -8.26 2.75 20.23
CA GLN A 274 -9.02 2.17 21.33
C GLN A 274 -10.16 1.29 20.83
N ASN A 275 -10.87 1.70 19.78
CA ASN A 275 -11.90 0.88 19.15
C ASN A 275 -11.31 -0.38 18.52
N TYR A 276 -10.18 -0.30 17.81
CA TYR A 276 -9.52 -1.48 17.26
C TYR A 276 -9.04 -2.45 18.34
N HIS A 277 -8.54 -1.95 19.47
CA HIS A 277 -8.13 -2.79 20.58
C HIS A 277 -9.33 -3.51 21.22
N LYS A 278 -10.45 -2.80 21.42
CA LYS A 278 -11.65 -3.36 22.07
C LYS A 278 -12.43 -4.30 21.15
N LEU A 279 -12.69 -3.87 19.93
CA LEU A 279 -13.63 -4.53 19.01
C LEU A 279 -12.92 -5.38 17.97
N GLY A 280 -11.63 -5.19 17.73
CA GLY A 280 -10.90 -5.77 16.60
C GLY A 280 -11.03 -4.95 15.31
N ILE A 281 -10.43 -5.45 14.22
CA ILE A 281 -10.42 -4.82 12.89
C ILE A 281 -10.59 -5.86 11.78
N GLY A 282 -11.25 -5.47 10.68
CA GLY A 282 -11.51 -6.37 9.54
C GLY A 282 -12.31 -7.59 10.00
N PHE A 283 -11.91 -8.78 9.57
CA PHE A 283 -12.59 -10.03 9.96
C PHE A 283 -12.38 -10.42 11.44
N SER A 284 -11.45 -9.76 12.15
CA SER A 284 -11.32 -9.93 13.61
C SER A 284 -12.29 -9.05 14.40
N HIS A 285 -13.00 -8.14 13.73
CA HIS A 285 -13.97 -7.26 14.37
C HIS A 285 -15.13 -8.05 15.00
N GLN A 286 -15.67 -7.55 16.11
CA GLN A 286 -16.75 -8.18 16.87
C GLN A 286 -17.93 -8.60 15.99
N ASN A 287 -18.43 -7.72 15.11
CA ASN A 287 -19.51 -8.01 14.15
C ASN A 287 -19.29 -9.27 13.29
N TRP A 288 -18.03 -9.63 12.99
CA TRP A 288 -17.71 -10.85 12.26
C TRP A 288 -17.59 -12.07 13.17
N ARG A 289 -16.99 -11.90 14.36
CA ARG A 289 -16.83 -12.99 15.33
C ARG A 289 -18.16 -13.45 15.94
N GLU A 290 -19.08 -12.51 16.13
CA GLU A 290 -20.41 -12.72 16.72
C GLU A 290 -21.51 -12.81 15.66
N SER A 291 -21.14 -12.95 14.39
CA SER A 291 -22.06 -13.08 13.26
C SER A 291 -22.97 -14.30 13.42
N GLU A 292 -24.28 -14.06 13.40
CA GLU A 292 -25.30 -15.12 13.41
C GLU A 292 -25.22 -15.95 12.13
N LEU A 293 -25.08 -15.28 10.98
CA LEU A 293 -24.95 -15.96 9.68
C LEU A 293 -23.72 -16.88 9.65
N ILE A 294 -22.55 -16.44 10.12
CA ILE A 294 -21.35 -17.28 10.20
C ILE A 294 -21.58 -18.49 11.12
N ASN A 295 -22.24 -18.30 12.27
CA ASN A 295 -22.52 -19.41 13.19
C ASN A 295 -23.45 -20.46 12.57
N GLN A 296 -24.38 -20.03 11.73
CA GLN A 296 -25.25 -20.94 10.97
C GLN A 296 -24.47 -21.65 9.88
N LEU A 297 -23.64 -20.93 9.12
CA LEU A 297 -22.80 -21.53 8.09
C LEU A 297 -21.83 -22.58 8.64
N LYS A 298 -21.40 -22.50 9.90
CA LYS A 298 -20.58 -23.56 10.54
C LYS A 298 -21.32 -24.89 10.67
N GLN A 299 -22.65 -24.87 10.80
CA GLN A 299 -23.48 -26.06 11.01
C GLN A 299 -23.87 -26.76 9.71
N ILE A 300 -23.85 -26.02 8.59
CA ILE A 300 -24.16 -26.57 7.28
C ILE A 300 -23.09 -27.63 6.91
N PRO A 301 -23.41 -28.65 6.10
CA PRO A 301 -22.41 -29.52 5.49
C PRO A 301 -21.35 -28.78 4.65
N SER A 302 -20.23 -29.45 4.35
CA SER A 302 -19.10 -28.86 3.58
C SER A 302 -19.12 -29.21 2.09
N ASP A 303 -20.03 -30.09 1.67
CA ASP A 303 -20.27 -30.52 0.29
C ASP A 303 -21.12 -29.52 -0.51
N LEU A 304 -21.91 -28.67 0.17
CA LEU A 304 -22.66 -27.58 -0.45
C LEU A 304 -21.76 -26.42 -0.88
N THR A 305 -21.95 -25.96 -2.11
CA THR A 305 -21.27 -24.76 -2.60
C THR A 305 -21.89 -23.51 -1.98
N ILE A 306 -21.08 -22.67 -1.33
CA ILE A 306 -21.55 -21.41 -0.73
C ILE A 306 -21.16 -20.25 -1.64
N TYR A 307 -22.15 -19.60 -2.25
CA TYR A 307 -21.98 -18.34 -2.98
C TYR A 307 -22.07 -17.15 -2.03
N THR A 308 -21.12 -16.22 -2.08
CA THR A 308 -21.09 -15.09 -1.14
C THR A 308 -20.41 -13.83 -1.69
N ASN A 309 -20.75 -12.67 -1.11
CA ASN A 309 -20.01 -11.42 -1.29
C ASN A 309 -18.77 -11.31 -0.39
N SER A 310 -18.51 -12.27 0.51
CA SER A 310 -17.32 -12.28 1.37
C SER A 310 -16.73 -13.69 1.55
N PRO A 311 -16.15 -14.28 0.49
CA PRO A 311 -15.58 -15.63 0.59
C PRO A 311 -14.43 -15.71 1.58
N GLU A 312 -13.65 -14.63 1.71
CA GLU A 312 -12.53 -14.55 2.66
C GLU A 312 -13.03 -14.60 4.11
N GLY A 313 -14.16 -13.94 4.41
CA GLY A 313 -14.76 -13.94 5.74
C GLY A 313 -15.24 -15.34 6.15
N ILE A 314 -15.92 -16.03 5.23
CA ILE A 314 -16.34 -17.43 5.46
C ILE A 314 -15.13 -18.31 5.70
N TYR A 315 -14.10 -18.25 4.85
CA TYR A 315 -12.92 -19.08 4.98
C TYR A 315 -12.20 -18.87 6.31
N LEU A 316 -11.96 -17.62 6.70
CA LEU A 316 -11.23 -17.30 7.93
C LEU A 316 -11.98 -17.71 9.22
N LEU A 317 -13.32 -17.68 9.21
CA LEU A 317 -14.13 -17.90 10.41
C LEU A 317 -14.74 -19.31 10.51
N THR A 318 -14.79 -20.03 9.39
CA THR A 318 -15.41 -21.37 9.32
C THR A 318 -14.47 -22.44 8.76
N GLY A 319 -13.37 -22.07 8.10
CA GLY A 319 -12.48 -22.98 7.37
C GLY A 319 -13.06 -23.49 6.05
N LYS A 320 -14.29 -23.09 5.68
CA LYS A 320 -14.95 -23.54 4.45
C LYS A 320 -14.52 -22.75 3.23
N ILE A 321 -14.38 -23.44 2.11
CA ILE A 321 -14.19 -22.81 0.81
C ILE A 321 -15.56 -22.34 0.31
N SER A 322 -15.60 -21.14 -0.25
CA SER A 322 -16.82 -20.55 -0.79
C SER A 322 -16.50 -19.86 -2.12
N ALA A 323 -17.51 -19.78 -2.98
CA ALA A 323 -17.43 -19.12 -4.27
C ALA A 323 -17.80 -17.64 -4.14
N PRO A 324 -17.01 -16.70 -4.70
CA PRO A 324 -17.46 -15.32 -4.80
C PRO A 324 -18.68 -15.22 -5.72
N PHE A 325 -19.54 -14.23 -5.49
CA PHE A 325 -20.58 -13.94 -6.47
C PHE A 325 -19.99 -13.60 -7.86
N PRO A 326 -20.72 -13.95 -8.93
CA PRO A 326 -20.38 -13.50 -10.27
C PRO A 326 -20.19 -11.98 -10.31
N ARG A 327 -19.07 -11.52 -10.86
CA ARG A 327 -18.80 -10.08 -10.95
C ARG A 327 -19.56 -9.46 -12.13
N LYS A 328 -20.28 -8.36 -11.87
CA LYS A 328 -20.90 -7.48 -12.87
C LYS A 328 -19.85 -6.73 -13.69
N ILE A 329 -18.81 -6.27 -13.00
CA ILE A 329 -17.78 -5.40 -13.55
C ILE A 329 -16.42 -5.97 -13.16
N ASP A 330 -15.52 -6.07 -14.12
CA ASP A 330 -14.11 -6.28 -13.84
C ASP A 330 -13.53 -4.98 -13.27
N LEU A 331 -13.26 -4.97 -11.96
CA LEU A 331 -12.71 -3.81 -11.28
C LEU A 331 -11.35 -3.37 -11.85
N THR A 332 -10.52 -4.30 -12.31
CA THR A 332 -9.17 -3.98 -12.79
C THR A 332 -9.18 -3.22 -14.12
N ARG A 333 -10.17 -3.54 -14.97
CA ARG A 333 -10.36 -2.95 -16.31
C ARG A 333 -11.49 -1.91 -16.38
N GLN A 334 -12.34 -1.88 -15.37
CA GLN A 334 -13.58 -1.10 -15.32
C GLN A 334 -14.54 -1.38 -16.49
N ILE A 335 -14.57 -2.62 -16.98
CA ILE A 335 -15.50 -3.05 -18.04
C ILE A 335 -16.56 -4.01 -17.50
N PRO A 336 -17.79 -3.99 -18.04
CA PRO A 336 -18.79 -5.01 -17.74
C PRO A 336 -18.27 -6.40 -18.08
N ASN A 337 -18.59 -7.37 -17.23
CA ASN A 337 -18.27 -8.77 -17.49
C ASN A 337 -19.25 -9.33 -18.53
N PRO A 338 -18.81 -9.73 -19.74
CA PRO A 338 -19.70 -10.24 -20.78
C PRO A 338 -20.41 -11.54 -20.37
N ASN A 339 -19.77 -12.34 -19.50
CA ASN A 339 -20.29 -13.64 -19.06
C ASN A 339 -21.12 -13.52 -17.77
N PHE A 340 -21.41 -12.31 -17.30
CA PHE A 340 -22.12 -12.10 -16.04
C PHE A 340 -23.48 -12.82 -16.00
N GLN A 341 -24.27 -12.71 -17.07
CA GLN A 341 -25.60 -13.33 -17.13
C GLN A 341 -25.53 -14.86 -17.14
N GLU A 342 -24.54 -15.42 -17.82
CA GLU A 342 -24.30 -16.86 -17.85
C GLU A 342 -23.95 -17.39 -16.46
N TYR A 343 -23.01 -16.76 -15.77
CA TYR A 343 -22.61 -17.14 -14.42
C TYR A 343 -23.73 -16.96 -13.39
N MET A 344 -24.54 -15.90 -13.52
CA MET A 344 -25.72 -15.72 -12.69
C MET A 344 -26.77 -16.82 -12.92
N THR A 345 -26.96 -17.24 -14.18
CA THR A 345 -27.87 -18.35 -14.52
C THR A 345 -27.37 -19.67 -13.98
N GLN A 346 -26.06 -19.94 -14.08
CA GLN A 346 -25.44 -21.13 -13.50
C GLN A 346 -25.64 -21.18 -11.98
N MET A 347 -25.31 -20.09 -11.28
CA MET A 347 -25.51 -19.96 -9.84
C MET A 347 -26.98 -20.21 -9.45
N SER A 348 -27.93 -19.63 -10.17
CA SER A 348 -29.37 -19.83 -9.93
C SER A 348 -29.79 -21.31 -10.11
N ASN A 349 -29.27 -21.99 -11.14
CA ASN A 349 -29.54 -23.40 -11.38
C ASN A 349 -29.00 -24.30 -10.27
N GLU A 350 -27.77 -24.06 -9.79
CA GLU A 350 -27.16 -24.83 -8.70
C GLU A 350 -27.94 -24.68 -7.38
N ILE A 351 -28.39 -23.45 -7.07
CA ILE A 351 -29.22 -23.19 -5.89
C ILE A 351 -30.59 -23.87 -6.02
N THR A 352 -31.20 -23.83 -7.20
CA THR A 352 -32.52 -24.45 -7.44
C THR A 352 -32.46 -25.97 -7.36
N LYS A 353 -31.33 -26.58 -7.72
CA LYS A 353 -31.10 -28.03 -7.57
C LYS A 353 -30.82 -28.47 -6.13
N GLY A 354 -30.49 -27.54 -5.25
CA GLY A 354 -30.07 -27.83 -3.87
C GLY A 354 -28.58 -28.16 -3.74
N ASP A 355 -27.77 -27.94 -4.79
CA ASP A 355 -26.32 -28.17 -4.77
C ASP A 355 -25.54 -26.99 -4.16
N ALA A 356 -26.20 -25.83 -4.04
CA ALA A 356 -25.59 -24.59 -3.58
C ALA A 356 -26.54 -23.73 -2.73
N ILE A 357 -25.95 -22.87 -1.92
CA ILE A 357 -26.62 -21.86 -1.10
C ILE A 357 -25.96 -20.49 -1.25
N ILE A 358 -26.68 -19.43 -0.94
CA ILE A 358 -26.15 -18.06 -0.88
C ILE A 358 -26.04 -17.61 0.57
N ALA A 359 -24.87 -17.08 0.92
CA ALA A 359 -24.64 -16.31 2.13
C ALA A 359 -24.31 -14.85 1.77
N TYR A 360 -25.27 -13.94 1.99
CA TYR A 360 -25.11 -12.52 1.69
C TYR A 360 -24.88 -11.71 2.97
N PHE A 361 -23.70 -11.09 3.12
CA PHE A 361 -23.40 -10.21 4.26
C PHE A 361 -23.80 -8.77 3.98
N SER A 362 -24.69 -8.21 4.79
CA SER A 362 -25.26 -6.86 4.57
C SER A 362 -24.25 -5.72 4.72
N SER A 363 -23.18 -5.97 5.48
CA SER A 363 -22.08 -5.03 5.73
C SER A 363 -21.12 -4.88 4.54
N ILE A 364 -21.12 -5.84 3.60
CA ILE A 364 -20.24 -5.84 2.44
C ILE A 364 -21.03 -5.44 1.20
N ARG A 365 -20.80 -4.21 0.73
CA ARG A 365 -21.46 -3.66 -0.46
C ARG A 365 -20.42 -3.31 -1.50
N SER A 366 -20.59 -3.84 -2.71
CA SER A 366 -19.74 -3.55 -3.85
C SER A 366 -20.60 -3.44 -5.10
N LYS A 367 -20.36 -2.40 -5.90
CA LYS A 367 -21.01 -2.24 -7.22
C LYS A 367 -20.55 -3.30 -8.22
N ALA A 368 -19.46 -4.02 -7.93
CA ALA A 368 -18.96 -5.09 -8.78
C ALA A 368 -19.68 -6.43 -8.58
N PHE A 369 -20.43 -6.60 -7.49
CA PHE A 369 -21.20 -7.81 -7.22
C PHE A 369 -22.70 -7.56 -7.44
N PRO A 370 -23.50 -8.62 -7.69
CA PRO A 370 -24.95 -8.52 -7.61
C PRO A 370 -25.39 -8.10 -6.21
N ASP A 371 -26.35 -7.21 -6.16
CA ASP A 371 -27.07 -6.86 -4.94
C ASP A 371 -28.27 -7.80 -4.74
N LEU A 372 -28.97 -7.62 -3.63
CA LEU A 372 -30.15 -8.42 -3.30
C LEU A 372 -31.28 -8.26 -4.34
N THR A 373 -31.36 -7.13 -5.04
CA THR A 373 -32.35 -6.93 -6.10
C THR A 373 -32.03 -7.84 -7.29
N ASP A 374 -30.76 -7.89 -7.72
CA ASP A 374 -30.36 -8.80 -8.80
C ASP A 374 -30.58 -10.28 -8.42
N ILE A 375 -30.21 -10.64 -7.20
CA ILE A 375 -30.36 -12.02 -6.70
C ILE A 375 -31.84 -12.41 -6.67
N ASN A 376 -32.72 -11.52 -6.21
CA ASN A 376 -34.15 -11.78 -6.13
C ASN A 376 -34.85 -11.81 -7.50
N LEU A 377 -34.31 -11.13 -8.52
CA LEU A 377 -34.85 -11.19 -9.88
C LEU A 377 -34.61 -12.56 -10.55
N LEU A 378 -33.54 -13.25 -10.15
CA LEU A 378 -33.11 -14.50 -10.79
C LEU A 378 -33.50 -15.77 -10.01
N LEU A 379 -33.74 -15.66 -8.70
CA LEU A 379 -34.11 -16.79 -7.87
C LEU A 379 -35.62 -16.86 -7.66
N PRO A 380 -36.25 -18.03 -7.87
CA PRO A 380 -37.65 -18.25 -7.52
C PRO A 380 -37.99 -17.80 -6.09
N THR A 381 -39.18 -17.25 -5.89
CA THR A 381 -39.68 -16.86 -4.56
C THR A 381 -39.92 -18.06 -3.65
N SER A 382 -40.03 -19.27 -4.22
CA SER A 382 -40.18 -20.54 -3.49
C SER A 382 -38.93 -20.98 -2.72
N ILE A 383 -37.74 -20.47 -3.08
CA ILE A 383 -36.50 -20.85 -2.39
C ILE A 383 -36.50 -20.26 -0.97
N ARG A 384 -36.14 -21.09 0.02
CA ARG A 384 -36.08 -20.70 1.43
C ARG A 384 -35.11 -19.52 1.62
N ARG A 385 -35.55 -18.52 2.38
CA ARG A 385 -34.79 -17.33 2.75
C ARG A 385 -34.84 -17.16 4.27
N VAL A 386 -33.68 -17.07 4.90
CA VAL A 386 -33.56 -16.85 6.34
C VAL A 386 -32.75 -15.59 6.58
N GLU A 387 -33.40 -14.59 7.16
CA GLU A 387 -32.76 -13.34 7.54
C GLU A 387 -32.08 -13.48 8.91
N TYR A 388 -30.89 -12.91 9.00
CA TYR A 388 -30.10 -12.77 10.22
C TYR A 388 -29.82 -11.30 10.46
N SER A 389 -29.40 -10.95 11.68
CA SER A 389 -29.09 -9.56 12.05
C SER A 389 -28.00 -8.92 11.17
N ASP A 390 -27.12 -9.73 10.58
CA ASP A 390 -25.97 -9.30 9.80
C ASP A 390 -25.98 -9.71 8.32
N GLY A 391 -27.01 -10.44 7.87
CA GLY A 391 -27.07 -10.94 6.50
C GLY A 391 -28.29 -11.78 6.17
N LEU A 392 -28.22 -12.46 5.03
CA LEU A 392 -29.29 -13.30 4.48
C LEU A 392 -28.71 -14.62 3.99
N LEU A 393 -29.38 -15.73 4.34
CA LEU A 393 -29.11 -17.06 3.80
C LEU A 393 -30.23 -17.44 2.83
N ILE A 394 -29.89 -17.91 1.62
CA ILE A 394 -30.86 -18.34 0.60
C ILE A 394 -30.50 -19.74 0.11
N GLY A 395 -31.48 -20.65 0.09
CA GLY A 395 -31.30 -22.04 -0.34
C GLY A 395 -31.73 -23.04 0.72
N SER A 396 -31.81 -24.32 0.34
CA SER A 396 -32.01 -25.43 1.29
C SER A 396 -30.66 -25.91 1.79
N ALA A 397 -30.50 -25.99 3.10
CA ALA A 397 -29.32 -26.55 3.76
C ALA A 397 -29.66 -27.85 4.53
N ASP A 398 -30.86 -28.39 4.31
CA ASP A 398 -31.42 -29.57 4.96
C ASP A 398 -31.03 -30.87 4.22
#